data_AF-A0A2A5GSB3-F1
#
_entry.id   AF-A0A2A5GSB3-F1
#
_cell.length_a   1.000
_cell.length_b   1.000
_cell.length_c   1.000
_cell.angle_alpha   90.00
_cell.angle_beta   90.00
_cell.angle_gamma   90.00
#
_symmetry.space_group_name_H-M   'P 1'
#
loop_
_entity.id
_entity.type
_entity.pdbx_description
1 polymer ?
#
loop_
_entity_poly.entity_id
_entity_poly.type
_entity_poly.pdbx_seq_one_letter_code
_entity_poly.pdbx_strand_id
1 'polypeptide(L)'
;MSDQSLDAAPQTDNADIVARADKAAETLQNVKTAIGKVIYGQHEVIDQALTTVLAGGHGLLVGVPGLAKTKLVDTMGIVLGLQAGRIQFTPDLMPSDILGSEVLEQGDDGSRNFRFIKGPIFAQLLMADEINRASPRTQSALLQAMQEYHVTIAGQRFDLPAPFHVLATQNPLEQEGTYPLPEAQLDRFLMQIDVLYPELDAERQILLETTGSQDAKAEAVLNPESLRDMQMLVRSIPVGEKVVDSILALTRAARPQEGENDDLTRHVAWGPGPRAGQALMLTVRAKALLDGRLSPSLDDVAALAEPVLQHRMAVTFAARADGITVKKLIAQLVEAHL
;
A
#
# COMPACT_ATOMS: atom_id res chain seq x y z
N MET A 1 -41.40 25.95 25.45
CA MET A 1 -41.48 25.20 24.18
C MET A 1 -40.47 25.85 23.25
N SER A 2 -39.21 25.45 23.41
CA SER A 2 -38.06 26.02 22.73
C SER A 2 -37.69 25.12 21.56
N ASP A 3 -37.81 25.71 20.39
CA ASP A 3 -37.29 25.28 19.10
C ASP A 3 -35.77 25.03 19.23
N GLN A 4 -35.32 23.80 18.94
CA GLN A 4 -33.90 23.49 18.76
C GLN A 4 -33.73 22.92 17.36
N SER A 5 -33.33 23.83 16.49
CA SER A 5 -32.74 23.59 15.18
C SER A 5 -31.64 22.53 15.27
N LEU A 6 -31.84 21.44 14.53
CA LEU A 6 -30.79 20.50 14.18
C LEU A 6 -29.80 21.21 13.26
N ASP A 7 -28.58 21.46 13.75
CA ASP A 7 -27.46 21.92 12.96
C ASP A 7 -27.15 20.88 11.88
N ALA A 8 -27.43 21.24 10.62
CA ALA A 8 -27.06 20.49 9.45
C ALA A 8 -25.53 20.53 9.28
N ALA A 9 -24.92 19.35 9.12
CA ALA A 9 -23.51 19.23 8.77
C ALA A 9 -23.19 20.05 7.50
N PRO A 10 -21.99 20.65 7.39
CA PRO A 10 -21.63 21.47 6.24
C PRO A 10 -21.60 20.61 4.98
N GLN A 11 -22.60 20.80 4.11
CA GLN A 11 -22.59 20.27 2.74
C GLN A 11 -21.43 20.94 2.01
N THR A 12 -20.33 20.22 1.84
CA THR A 12 -19.25 20.62 0.95
C THR A 12 -19.84 20.64 -0.46
N ASP A 13 -19.81 21.79 -1.13
CA ASP A 13 -20.46 21.97 -2.43
C ASP A 13 -19.88 20.98 -3.45
N ASN A 14 -20.73 20.18 -4.10
CA ASN A 14 -20.30 19.17 -5.08
C ASN A 14 -19.45 19.80 -6.20
N ALA A 15 -19.68 21.07 -6.54
CA ALA A 15 -18.90 21.81 -7.51
C ALA A 15 -17.43 22.02 -7.07
N ASP A 16 -17.18 22.21 -5.77
CA ASP A 16 -15.82 22.35 -5.22
C ASP A 16 -15.06 21.02 -5.27
N ILE A 17 -15.74 19.91 -4.99
CA ILE A 17 -15.14 18.57 -5.07
C ILE A 17 -14.70 18.25 -6.51
N VAL A 18 -15.54 18.57 -7.49
CA VAL A 18 -15.24 18.36 -8.92
C VAL A 18 -13.99 19.15 -9.34
N ALA A 19 -13.95 20.45 -9.05
CA ALA A 19 -12.82 21.31 -9.42
C ALA A 19 -11.50 20.86 -8.75
N ARG A 20 -11.57 20.44 -7.49
CA ARG A 20 -10.40 19.91 -6.76
C ARG A 20 -9.95 18.57 -7.34
N ALA A 21 -10.87 17.71 -7.76
CA ALA A 21 -10.56 16.43 -8.37
C ALA A 21 -9.95 16.56 -9.76
N ASP A 22 -10.43 17.49 -10.59
CA ASP A 22 -9.83 17.76 -11.90
C ASP A 22 -8.38 18.25 -11.76
N LYS A 23 -8.13 19.20 -10.85
CA LYS A 23 -6.76 19.67 -10.55
C LYS A 23 -5.87 18.57 -9.99
N ALA A 24 -6.40 17.73 -9.11
CA ALA A 24 -5.68 16.59 -8.56
C ALA A 24 -5.34 15.59 -9.65
N ALA A 25 -6.27 15.26 -10.54
CA ALA A 25 -6.07 14.37 -11.68
C ALA A 25 -4.94 14.85 -12.59
N GLU A 26 -4.94 16.12 -13.00
CA GLU A 26 -3.86 16.70 -13.81
C GLU A 26 -2.50 16.55 -13.12
N THR A 27 -2.45 16.85 -11.83
CA THR A 27 -1.22 16.72 -11.03
C THR A 27 -0.76 15.27 -10.93
N LEU A 28 -1.69 14.33 -10.77
CA LEU A 28 -1.40 12.89 -10.72
C LEU A 28 -0.90 12.34 -12.06
N GLN A 29 -1.38 12.85 -13.19
CA GLN A 29 -0.81 12.52 -14.50
C GLN A 29 0.63 13.00 -14.64
N ASN A 30 0.94 14.18 -14.10
CA ASN A 30 2.33 14.68 -14.05
C ASN A 30 3.21 13.78 -13.15
N VAL A 31 2.68 13.31 -12.02
CA VAL A 31 3.36 12.34 -11.13
C VAL A 31 3.64 11.03 -11.88
N LYS A 32 2.64 10.43 -12.53
CA LYS A 32 2.80 9.19 -13.33
C LYS A 32 3.87 9.37 -14.41
N THR A 33 3.82 10.50 -15.12
CA THR A 33 4.78 10.83 -16.18
C THR A 33 6.19 10.97 -15.62
N ALA A 34 6.36 11.65 -14.47
CA ALA A 34 7.66 11.82 -13.83
C ALA A 34 8.26 10.48 -13.37
N ILE A 35 7.45 9.57 -12.81
CA ILE A 35 7.90 8.23 -12.41
C ILE A 35 8.24 7.39 -13.65
N GLY A 36 7.42 7.46 -14.71
CA GLY A 36 7.62 6.72 -15.96
C GLY A 36 8.87 7.12 -16.76
N LYS A 37 9.49 8.27 -16.46
CA LYS A 37 10.81 8.65 -17.01
C LYS A 37 11.97 7.85 -16.41
N VAL A 38 11.76 7.24 -15.25
CA VAL A 38 12.82 6.56 -14.47
C VAL A 38 12.58 5.05 -14.38
N ILE A 39 11.30 4.65 -14.37
CA ILE A 39 10.83 3.27 -14.25
C ILE A 39 10.14 2.85 -15.55
N TYR A 40 10.65 1.81 -16.19
CA TYR A 40 10.21 1.35 -17.50
C TYR A 40 9.43 0.03 -17.41
N GLY A 41 8.33 -0.08 -18.17
CA GLY A 41 7.54 -1.31 -18.32
C GLY A 41 6.72 -1.75 -17.11
N GLN A 42 6.70 -0.98 -16.02
CA GLN A 42 6.00 -1.34 -14.78
C GLN A 42 4.77 -0.44 -14.51
N HIS A 43 4.00 -0.12 -15.56
CA HIS A 43 2.87 0.81 -15.46
C HIS A 43 1.84 0.37 -14.41
N GLU A 44 1.49 -0.91 -14.39
CA GLU A 44 0.53 -1.45 -13.41
C GLU A 44 1.06 -1.39 -11.97
N VAL A 45 2.33 -1.73 -11.76
CA VAL A 45 2.98 -1.65 -10.44
C VAL A 45 3.02 -0.20 -9.95
N ILE A 46 3.34 0.75 -10.83
CA ILE A 46 3.32 2.19 -10.53
C ILE A 46 1.90 2.62 -10.13
N ASP A 47 0.89 2.20 -10.91
CA ASP A 47 -0.50 2.56 -10.65
C ASP A 47 -1.01 1.99 -9.33
N GLN A 48 -0.70 0.73 -9.03
CA GLN A 48 -1.08 0.10 -7.76
C GLN A 48 -0.31 0.73 -6.57
N ALA A 49 0.97 1.07 -6.73
CA ALA A 49 1.75 1.73 -5.68
C ALA A 49 1.24 3.14 -5.39
N LEU A 50 0.95 3.94 -6.43
CA LEU A 50 0.34 5.27 -6.28
C LEU A 50 -1.07 5.17 -5.68
N THR A 51 -1.89 4.23 -6.16
CA THR A 51 -3.23 3.95 -5.60
C THR A 51 -3.14 3.61 -4.11
N THR A 52 -2.12 2.84 -3.71
CA THR A 52 -1.89 2.51 -2.29
C THR A 52 -1.63 3.75 -1.44
N VAL A 53 -0.72 4.60 -1.90
CA VAL A 53 -0.34 5.82 -1.19
C VAL A 53 -1.50 6.81 -1.15
N LEU A 54 -2.22 7.00 -2.26
CA LEU A 54 -3.40 7.88 -2.34
C LEU A 54 -4.57 7.40 -1.49
N ALA A 55 -4.75 6.09 -1.34
CA ALA A 55 -5.73 5.51 -0.44
C ALA A 55 -5.36 5.65 1.06
N GLY A 56 -4.15 6.14 1.37
CA GLY A 56 -3.69 6.28 2.75
C GLY A 56 -3.11 5.00 3.34
N GLY A 57 -2.75 4.01 2.52
CA GLY A 57 -2.38 2.67 2.96
C GLY A 57 -0.88 2.34 2.85
N HIS A 58 -0.57 1.08 3.12
CA HIS A 58 0.76 0.48 2.97
C HIS A 58 0.71 -0.63 1.92
N GLY A 59 1.79 -0.83 1.18
CA GLY A 59 1.87 -1.80 0.08
C GLY A 59 2.93 -2.87 0.33
N LEU A 60 2.66 -4.08 -0.15
CA LEU A 60 3.62 -5.19 -0.16
C LEU A 60 4.01 -5.51 -1.60
N LEU A 61 5.23 -5.15 -2.00
CA LEU A 61 5.81 -5.42 -3.31
C LEU A 61 6.44 -6.82 -3.33
N VAL A 62 5.82 -7.77 -4.01
CA VAL A 62 6.32 -9.15 -4.11
C VAL A 62 6.96 -9.36 -5.47
N GLY A 63 8.21 -9.79 -5.50
CA GLY A 63 8.88 -10.08 -6.76
C GLY A 63 10.32 -10.49 -6.56
N VAL A 64 10.95 -11.05 -7.59
CA VAL A 64 12.35 -11.49 -7.52
C VAL A 64 13.32 -10.30 -7.41
N PRO A 65 14.58 -10.52 -6.98
CA PRO A 65 15.59 -9.47 -6.95
C PRO A 65 15.83 -8.86 -8.35
N GLY A 66 16.23 -7.60 -8.39
CA GLY A 66 16.59 -6.92 -9.66
C GLY A 66 15.44 -6.27 -10.43
N LEU A 67 14.18 -6.41 -9.99
CA LEU A 67 13.02 -5.81 -10.67
C LEU A 67 12.77 -4.33 -10.32
N ALA A 68 13.82 -3.55 -10.08
CA ALA A 68 13.77 -2.11 -9.81
C ALA A 68 12.83 -1.66 -8.65
N LYS A 69 12.44 -2.56 -7.73
CA LYS A 69 11.55 -2.24 -6.58
C LYS A 69 12.10 -1.09 -5.74
N THR A 70 13.39 -1.14 -5.39
CA THR A 70 14.09 -0.06 -4.66
C THR A 70 14.04 1.25 -5.43
N LYS A 71 14.36 1.21 -6.73
CA LYS A 71 14.32 2.38 -7.60
C LYS A 71 12.92 2.99 -7.68
N LEU A 72 11.88 2.16 -7.72
CA LEU A 72 10.48 2.62 -7.73
C LEU A 72 10.15 3.40 -6.45
N VAL A 73 10.43 2.83 -5.28
CA VAL A 73 10.12 3.48 -3.98
C VAL A 73 10.91 4.78 -3.82
N ASP A 74 12.20 4.79 -4.16
CA ASP A 74 13.03 5.99 -4.11
C ASP A 74 12.52 7.09 -5.07
N THR A 75 12.17 6.70 -6.30
CA THR A 75 11.59 7.61 -7.30
C THR A 75 10.27 8.19 -6.81
N MET A 76 9.39 7.36 -6.24
CA MET A 76 8.13 7.82 -5.66
C MET A 76 8.36 8.79 -4.50
N GLY A 77 9.32 8.52 -3.62
CA GLY A 77 9.67 9.44 -2.54
C GLY A 77 10.04 10.83 -3.05
N ILE A 78 10.87 10.89 -4.08
CA ILE A 78 11.28 12.17 -4.71
C ILE A 78 10.10 12.84 -5.41
N VAL A 79 9.39 12.14 -6.28
CA VAL A 79 8.29 12.72 -7.09
C VAL A 79 7.15 13.20 -6.20
N LEU A 80 6.84 12.48 -5.12
CA LEU A 80 5.80 12.85 -4.16
C LEU A 80 6.26 13.92 -3.15
N GLY A 81 7.56 14.28 -3.14
CA GLY A 81 8.13 15.23 -2.20
C GLY A 81 8.16 14.74 -0.75
N LEU A 82 8.21 13.42 -0.55
CA LEU A 82 8.18 12.80 0.77
C LEU A 82 9.59 12.57 1.31
N GLN A 83 9.77 12.76 2.62
CA GLN A 83 10.98 12.29 3.28
C GLN A 83 11.02 10.76 3.23
N ALA A 84 11.95 10.21 2.44
CA ALA A 84 12.12 8.77 2.30
C ALA A 84 13.02 8.20 3.41
N GLY A 85 12.70 6.99 3.87
CA GLY A 85 13.52 6.18 4.76
C GLY A 85 13.67 4.78 4.17
N ARG A 86 14.76 4.08 4.51
CA ARG A 86 15.01 2.71 4.05
C ARG A 86 15.49 1.83 5.19
N ILE A 87 14.93 0.63 5.27
CA ILE A 87 15.32 -0.42 6.21
C ILE A 87 15.54 -1.69 5.40
N GLN A 88 16.71 -2.29 5.53
CA GLN A 88 16.97 -3.63 5.05
C GLN A 88 16.70 -4.61 6.18
N PHE A 89 15.76 -5.53 5.99
CA PHE A 89 15.48 -6.55 7.00
C PHE A 89 16.53 -7.65 6.89
N THR A 90 17.16 -7.94 8.01
CA THR A 90 18.15 -9.00 8.19
C THR A 90 17.80 -9.83 9.42
N PRO A 91 18.30 -11.07 9.55
CA PRO A 91 17.98 -11.94 10.68
C PRO A 91 18.38 -11.37 12.05
N ASP A 92 19.39 -10.49 12.08
CA ASP A 92 19.93 -9.84 13.27
C ASP A 92 19.28 -8.48 13.58
N LEU A 93 18.43 -7.95 12.70
CA LEU A 93 17.79 -6.65 12.89
C LEU A 93 16.88 -6.64 14.12
N MET A 94 17.13 -5.73 15.05
CA MET A 94 16.35 -5.58 16.28
C MET A 94 15.24 -4.54 16.12
N PRO A 95 14.15 -4.62 16.92
CA PRO A 95 13.10 -3.60 16.93
C PRO A 95 13.65 -2.18 17.16
N SER A 96 14.67 -2.01 18.01
CA SER A 96 15.29 -0.71 18.28
C SER A 96 15.96 -0.09 17.06
N ASP A 97 16.45 -0.90 16.12
CA ASP A 97 17.09 -0.43 14.89
C ASP A 97 16.06 0.14 13.90
N ILE A 98 14.79 -0.22 14.08
CA ILE A 98 13.64 0.26 13.31
C ILE A 98 12.99 1.45 14.01
N LEU A 99 12.60 1.27 15.28
CA LEU A 99 11.84 2.24 16.04
C LEU A 99 12.70 3.40 16.57
N GLY A 100 13.99 3.16 16.79
CA GLY A 100 14.89 4.04 17.53
C GLY A 100 15.22 3.53 18.92
N SER A 101 16.21 4.16 19.54
CA SER A 101 16.72 3.77 20.86
C SER A 101 17.01 4.99 21.72
N GLU A 102 16.97 4.81 23.04
CA GLU A 102 17.48 5.81 23.98
C GLU A 102 18.96 5.55 24.25
N VAL A 103 19.74 6.61 24.12
CA VAL A 103 21.16 6.60 24.49
C VAL A 103 21.37 7.52 25.68
N LEU A 104 22.28 7.12 26.57
CA LEU A 104 22.70 7.95 27.68
C LEU A 104 23.78 8.91 27.19
N GLU A 105 23.46 10.19 27.08
CA GLU A 105 24.45 11.24 26.84
C GLU A 105 24.95 11.79 28.17
N GLN A 106 26.27 11.98 28.27
CA GLN A 106 26.89 12.67 29.40
C GLN A 106 27.21 14.10 28.97
N GLY A 107 26.62 15.08 29.64
CA GLY A 107 26.91 16.49 29.43
C GLY A 107 28.31 16.86 29.91
N ASP A 108 28.84 17.99 29.42
CA ASP A 108 30.16 18.51 29.82
C ASP A 108 30.25 18.82 31.33
N ASP A 109 29.11 18.97 31.99
CA ASP A 109 28.94 19.15 33.44
C ASP A 109 28.89 17.82 34.24
N GLY A 110 28.99 16.68 33.57
CA GLY A 110 28.88 15.35 34.16
C GLY A 110 27.44 14.85 34.35
N SER A 111 26.42 15.65 34.00
CA SER A 111 25.01 15.24 34.04
C SER A 111 24.75 14.11 33.04
N ARG A 112 23.82 13.21 33.37
CA ARG A 112 23.44 12.07 32.53
C ARG A 112 22.01 12.26 32.06
N ASN A 113 21.82 12.48 30.76
CA ASN A 113 20.50 12.66 30.15
C ASN A 113 20.24 11.55 29.14
N PHE A 114 19.02 11.00 29.15
CA PHE A 114 18.58 10.06 28.11
C PHE A 114 18.13 10.87 26.89
N ARG A 115 18.71 10.58 25.73
CA ARG A 115 18.32 11.16 24.45
C ARG A 115 17.76 10.07 23.55
N PHE A 116 16.57 10.30 23.01
CA PHE A 116 15.98 9.42 22.01
C PHE A 116 16.58 9.69 20.63
N ILE A 117 17.17 8.66 20.03
CA ILE A 117 17.59 8.65 18.63
C ILE A 117 16.46 8.00 17.82
N LYS A 118 15.82 8.81 16.98
CA LYS A 118 14.75 8.39 16.08
C LYS A 118 15.28 7.34 15.10
N GLY A 119 14.57 6.22 15.00
CA GLY A 119 14.85 5.20 13.99
C GLY A 119 14.41 5.60 12.59
N PRO A 120 14.73 4.77 11.58
CA PRO A 120 14.38 5.01 10.18
C PRO A 120 12.88 5.09 9.88
N ILE A 121 12.00 4.61 10.77
CA ILE A 121 10.54 4.75 10.60
C ILE A 121 10.03 6.19 10.68
N PHE A 122 10.83 7.13 11.21
CA PHE A 122 10.49 8.55 11.26
C PHE A 122 10.73 9.22 9.90
N ALA A 123 10.09 8.67 8.88
CA ALA A 123 10.04 9.11 7.49
C ALA A 123 8.57 9.20 7.06
N GLN A 124 8.29 9.78 5.89
CA GLN A 124 6.93 9.82 5.32
C GLN A 124 6.69 8.68 4.32
N LEU A 125 7.75 8.22 3.64
CA LEU A 125 7.72 7.02 2.81
C LEU A 125 8.86 6.09 3.24
N LEU A 126 8.50 4.96 3.85
CA LEU A 126 9.45 3.97 4.32
C LEU A 126 9.51 2.79 3.35
N MET A 127 10.70 2.52 2.84
CA MET A 127 11.01 1.26 2.18
C MET A 127 11.44 0.22 3.21
N ALA A 128 10.74 -0.91 3.28
CA ALA A 128 11.08 -2.03 4.15
C ALA A 128 11.48 -3.24 3.29
N ASP A 129 12.77 -3.34 2.96
CA ASP A 129 13.29 -4.38 2.09
C ASP A 129 13.33 -5.74 2.77
N GLU A 130 12.83 -6.77 2.08
CA GLU A 130 12.90 -8.19 2.48
C GLU A 130 12.31 -8.45 3.88
N ILE A 131 11.11 -7.92 4.14
CA ILE A 131 10.45 -7.96 5.46
C ILE A 131 10.38 -9.37 6.08
N ASN A 132 10.34 -10.41 5.24
CA ASN A 132 10.35 -11.82 5.63
C ASN A 132 11.70 -12.31 6.18
N ARG A 133 12.79 -11.53 6.16
CA ARG A 133 14.11 -11.95 6.68
C ARG A 133 14.34 -11.63 8.15
N ALA A 134 13.58 -10.71 8.74
CA ALA A 134 13.72 -10.42 10.16
C ALA A 134 12.82 -11.30 11.03
N SER A 135 13.17 -11.39 12.31
CA SER A 135 12.38 -12.13 13.30
C SER A 135 10.93 -11.63 13.39
N PRO A 136 9.97 -12.50 13.81
CA PRO A 136 8.57 -12.08 14.01
C PRO A 136 8.40 -10.90 14.97
N ARG A 137 9.32 -10.73 15.93
CA ARG A 137 9.31 -9.60 16.88
C ARG A 137 9.64 -8.29 16.17
N THR A 138 10.64 -8.30 15.29
CA THR A 138 11.06 -7.14 14.50
C THR A 138 10.01 -6.76 13.46
N GLN A 139 9.42 -7.76 12.78
CA GLN A 139 8.27 -7.56 11.88
C GLN A 139 7.10 -6.90 12.62
N SER A 140 6.75 -7.42 13.81
CA SER A 140 5.64 -6.89 14.61
C SER A 140 5.85 -5.44 15.03
N ALA A 141 7.08 -5.02 15.30
CA ALA A 141 7.41 -3.64 15.66
C ALA A 141 7.06 -2.65 14.53
N LEU A 142 7.45 -2.96 13.29
CA LEU A 142 7.10 -2.14 12.13
C LEU A 142 5.58 -2.14 11.89
N LEU A 143 4.95 -3.31 11.93
CA LEU A 143 3.51 -3.47 11.67
C LEU A 143 2.64 -2.79 12.72
N GLN A 144 3.11 -2.69 13.97
CA GLN A 144 2.47 -1.91 15.01
C GLN A 144 2.54 -0.42 14.68
N ALA A 145 3.73 0.09 14.32
CA ALA A 145 3.93 1.48 13.93
C ALA A 145 3.05 1.89 12.72
N MET A 146 2.86 0.98 11.76
CA MET A 146 1.94 1.16 10.62
C MET A 146 0.48 1.35 11.05
N GLN A 147 0.02 0.67 12.10
CA GLN A 147 -1.38 0.75 12.55
C GLN A 147 -1.61 1.90 13.52
N GLU A 148 -0.64 2.17 14.38
CA GLU A 148 -0.76 3.15 15.45
C GLU A 148 -0.33 4.56 15.04
N TYR A 149 0.47 4.70 13.97
CA TYR A 149 1.05 5.96 13.50
C TYR A 149 1.89 6.70 14.56
N HIS A 150 2.27 6.00 15.62
CA HIS A 150 3.15 6.47 16.69
C HIS A 150 3.88 5.27 17.28
N VAL A 151 4.93 5.54 18.05
CA VAL A 151 5.65 4.53 18.82
C VAL A 151 5.81 4.99 20.26
N THR A 152 5.88 4.04 21.18
CA THR A 152 6.17 4.32 22.59
C THR A 152 7.53 3.74 22.94
N ILE A 153 8.48 4.61 23.27
CA ILE A 153 9.84 4.24 23.66
C ILE A 153 10.05 4.75 25.09
N ALA A 154 10.47 3.85 25.99
CA ALA A 154 10.67 4.15 27.42
C ALA A 154 9.48 4.85 28.12
N GLY A 155 8.25 4.56 27.67
CA GLY A 155 7.02 5.16 28.21
C GLY A 155 6.67 6.53 27.64
N GLN A 156 7.48 7.08 26.72
CA GLN A 156 7.18 8.30 25.99
C GLN A 156 6.64 7.99 24.59
N ARG A 157 5.54 8.66 24.22
CA ARG A 157 4.94 8.57 22.88
C ARG A 157 5.65 9.51 21.90
N PHE A 158 5.95 8.99 20.72
CA PHE A 158 6.51 9.73 19.59
C PHE A 158 5.65 9.48 18.35
N ASP A 159 5.02 10.52 17.82
CA ASP A 159 4.20 10.43 16.60
C ASP A 159 5.10 10.35 15.34
N LEU A 160 4.66 9.56 14.36
CA LEU A 160 5.34 9.45 13.07
C LEU A 160 5.01 10.67 12.18
N PRO A 161 5.92 11.07 11.28
CA PRO A 161 5.64 12.12 10.31
C PRO A 161 4.43 11.77 9.44
N ALA A 162 3.52 12.73 9.23
CA ALA A 162 2.36 12.54 8.37
C ALA A 162 2.58 13.19 6.98
N PRO A 163 2.12 12.58 5.88
CA PRO A 163 1.58 11.22 5.82
C PRO A 163 2.68 10.16 6.01
N PHE A 164 2.31 8.97 6.52
CA PHE A 164 3.23 7.85 6.75
C PHE A 164 2.83 6.64 5.93
N HIS A 165 3.70 6.22 5.01
CA HIS A 165 3.49 5.07 4.14
C HIS A 165 4.65 4.09 4.25
N VAL A 166 4.34 2.82 4.05
CA VAL A 166 5.34 1.74 4.02
C VAL A 166 5.13 0.98 2.73
N LEU A 167 6.19 0.87 1.93
CA LEU A 167 6.28 -0.04 0.80
C LEU A 167 7.29 -1.12 1.18
N ALA A 168 6.76 -2.24 1.65
CA ALA A 168 7.57 -3.40 2.05
C ALA A 168 7.86 -4.26 0.82
N THR A 169 9.03 -4.89 0.75
CA THR A 169 9.35 -5.84 -0.31
C THR A 169 9.50 -7.25 0.24
N GLN A 170 9.13 -8.24 -0.58
CA GLN A 170 9.33 -9.65 -0.28
C GLN A 170 9.84 -10.38 -1.51
N ASN A 171 10.88 -11.19 -1.32
CA ASN A 171 11.39 -12.10 -2.33
C ASN A 171 10.74 -13.48 -2.18
N PRO A 172 9.93 -13.95 -3.14
CA PRO A 172 9.22 -15.22 -3.02
C PRO A 172 10.13 -16.45 -3.17
N LEU A 173 11.35 -16.31 -3.72
CA LEU A 173 12.26 -17.43 -3.98
C LEU A 173 13.18 -17.75 -2.81
N GLU A 174 13.28 -16.87 -1.82
CA GLU A 174 14.19 -17.04 -0.70
C GLU A 174 13.55 -17.94 0.36
N GLN A 175 14.15 -19.11 0.58
CA GLN A 175 13.64 -20.14 1.52
C GLN A 175 14.49 -20.29 2.79
N GLU A 176 15.73 -19.82 2.76
CA GLU A 176 16.64 -19.91 3.91
C GLU A 176 16.58 -18.66 4.78
N GLY A 177 16.40 -18.86 6.09
CA GLY A 177 16.41 -17.74 7.05
C GLY A 177 15.21 -16.80 6.94
N THR A 178 14.10 -17.24 6.33
CA THR A 178 12.89 -16.43 6.20
C THR A 178 11.80 -16.82 7.19
N TYR A 179 11.13 -15.82 7.75
CA TYR A 179 9.95 -15.91 8.59
C TYR A 179 8.75 -15.35 7.81
N PRO A 180 7.82 -16.21 7.34
CA PRO A 180 6.64 -15.74 6.62
C PRO A 180 5.77 -14.88 7.53
N LEU A 181 5.23 -13.80 6.98
CA LEU A 181 4.25 -12.97 7.68
C LEU A 181 2.96 -13.78 7.89
N PRO A 182 2.47 -13.91 9.13
CA PRO A 182 1.15 -14.47 9.40
C PRO A 182 0.05 -13.70 8.66
N GLU A 183 -1.08 -14.35 8.40
CA GLU A 183 -2.21 -13.79 7.65
C GLU A 183 -2.74 -12.52 8.31
N ALA A 184 -2.81 -12.50 9.65
CA ALA A 184 -3.21 -11.32 10.43
C ALA A 184 -2.24 -10.13 10.28
N GLN A 185 -0.98 -10.40 9.91
CA GLN A 185 0.02 -9.37 9.62
C GLN A 185 -0.10 -8.88 8.19
N LEU A 186 -0.27 -9.79 7.22
CA LEU A 186 -0.50 -9.45 5.83
C LEU A 186 -1.74 -8.55 5.64
N ASP A 187 -2.83 -8.80 6.38
CA ASP A 187 -4.06 -8.01 6.29
C ASP A 187 -3.87 -6.50 6.60
N ARG A 188 -2.77 -6.13 7.28
CA ARG A 188 -2.39 -4.73 7.54
C ARG A 188 -1.91 -3.98 6.30
N PHE A 189 -1.49 -4.69 5.24
CA PHE A 189 -1.16 -4.09 3.95
C PHE A 189 -2.43 -3.89 3.13
N LEU A 190 -2.60 -2.70 2.56
CA LEU A 190 -3.75 -2.38 1.73
C LEU A 190 -3.79 -3.28 0.48
N MET A 191 -2.65 -3.41 -0.18
CA MET A 191 -2.47 -4.23 -1.38
C MET A 191 -1.17 -5.03 -1.34
N GLN A 192 -1.22 -6.25 -1.88
CA GLN A 192 -0.06 -6.98 -2.36
C GLN A 192 0.07 -6.72 -3.86
N ILE A 193 1.24 -6.25 -4.29
CA ILE A 193 1.54 -5.82 -5.65
C ILE A 193 2.63 -6.73 -6.17
N ASP A 194 2.29 -7.53 -7.18
CA ASP A 194 3.25 -8.45 -7.78
C ASP A 194 4.06 -7.74 -8.86
N VAL A 195 5.38 -7.77 -8.71
CA VAL A 195 6.33 -7.20 -9.66
C VAL A 195 6.89 -8.35 -10.49
N LEU A 196 6.49 -8.38 -11.76
CA LEU A 196 6.90 -9.39 -12.73
C LEU A 196 8.12 -8.92 -13.54
N TYR A 197 8.72 -9.84 -14.31
CA TYR A 197 9.75 -9.47 -15.27
C TYR A 197 9.17 -8.50 -16.31
N PRO A 198 9.95 -7.48 -16.72
CA PRO A 198 9.52 -6.56 -17.76
C PRO A 198 9.38 -7.29 -19.11
N GLU A 199 8.48 -6.79 -19.94
CA GLU A 199 8.40 -7.20 -21.35
C GLU A 199 9.66 -6.80 -22.12
N LEU A 200 9.91 -7.47 -23.26
CA LEU A 200 11.14 -7.32 -24.05
C LEU A 200 11.49 -5.86 -24.38
N ASP A 201 10.51 -5.06 -24.78
CA ASP A 201 10.74 -3.66 -25.13
C ASP A 201 11.14 -2.81 -23.93
N ALA A 202 10.52 -3.06 -22.77
CA ALA A 202 10.85 -2.40 -21.53
C ALA A 202 12.22 -2.86 -21.01
N GLU A 203 12.54 -4.15 -21.10
CA GLU A 203 13.84 -4.69 -20.73
C GLU A 203 14.95 -4.10 -21.61
N ARG A 204 14.71 -3.97 -22.91
CA ARG A 204 15.61 -3.29 -23.85
C ARG A 204 15.84 -1.83 -23.43
N GLN A 205 14.80 -1.10 -23.06
CA GLN A 205 14.94 0.28 -22.60
C GLN A 205 15.72 0.35 -21.29
N ILE A 206 15.46 -0.55 -20.34
CA ILE A 206 16.23 -0.66 -19.10
C ILE A 206 17.71 -0.85 -19.42
N LEU A 207 18.06 -1.79 -20.31
CA LEU A 207 19.45 -2.03 -20.70
C LEU A 207 20.11 -0.77 -21.28
N LEU A 208 19.45 -0.07 -22.20
CA LEU A 208 20.01 1.12 -22.83
C LEU A 208 20.21 2.28 -21.84
N GLU A 209 19.22 2.52 -20.99
CA GLU A 209 19.20 3.68 -20.09
C GLU A 209 20.03 3.47 -18.83
N THR A 210 20.13 2.22 -18.33
CA THR A 210 20.93 1.92 -17.12
C THR A 210 22.40 1.66 -17.39
N THR A 211 22.77 1.36 -18.65
CA THR A 211 24.17 1.21 -19.08
C THR A 211 24.73 2.43 -19.81
N GLY A 212 23.88 3.43 -20.05
CA GLY A 212 24.26 4.72 -20.62
C GLY A 212 25.01 5.62 -19.62
N SER A 213 25.47 6.77 -20.09
CA SER A 213 26.20 7.76 -19.28
C SER A 213 25.31 8.79 -18.58
N GLN A 214 24.00 8.80 -18.88
CA GLN A 214 23.04 9.74 -18.29
C GLN A 214 22.03 9.01 -17.41
N ASP A 215 21.99 9.36 -16.13
CA ASP A 215 20.92 8.93 -15.23
C ASP A 215 19.74 9.90 -15.32
N ALA A 216 18.58 9.39 -15.73
CA ALA A 216 17.32 10.12 -15.61
C ALA A 216 17.05 10.43 -14.13
N LYS A 217 16.94 11.72 -13.79
CA LYS A 217 16.68 12.16 -12.42
C LYS A 217 15.19 12.38 -12.21
N ALA A 218 14.68 11.83 -11.11
CA ALA A 218 13.34 12.13 -10.63
C ALA A 218 13.29 13.58 -10.12
N GLU A 219 12.20 14.29 -10.44
CA GLU A 219 11.93 15.64 -9.97
C GLU A 219 10.67 15.64 -9.11
N ALA A 220 10.66 16.45 -8.04
CA ALA A 220 9.51 16.58 -7.18
C ALA A 220 8.37 17.28 -7.93
N VAL A 221 7.20 16.63 -7.94
CA VAL A 221 5.95 17.15 -8.54
C VAL A 221 4.94 17.53 -7.45
N LEU A 222 4.96 16.80 -6.33
CA LEU A 222 4.11 17.05 -5.16
C LEU A 222 4.93 17.44 -3.93
N ASN A 223 4.21 17.84 -2.89
CA ASN A 223 4.70 17.97 -1.52
C ASN A 223 3.77 17.21 -0.56
N PRO A 224 4.20 16.98 0.70
CA PRO A 224 3.44 16.18 1.64
C PRO A 224 2.05 16.73 1.96
N GLU A 225 1.90 18.06 2.02
CA GLU A 225 0.62 18.72 2.29
C GLU A 225 -0.38 18.46 1.16
N SER A 226 0.06 18.63 -0.09
CA SER A 226 -0.78 18.38 -1.28
C SER A 226 -1.17 16.91 -1.38
N LEU A 227 -0.27 15.99 -1.05
CA LEU A 227 -0.60 14.57 -1.02
C LEU A 227 -1.68 14.27 0.04
N ARG A 228 -1.57 14.85 1.23
CA ARG A 228 -2.58 14.70 2.28
C ARG A 228 -3.93 15.26 1.85
N ASP A 229 -3.96 16.40 1.17
CA ASP A 229 -5.19 16.96 0.62
C ASP A 229 -5.83 16.05 -0.43
N MET A 230 -5.02 15.41 -1.28
CA MET A 230 -5.50 14.39 -2.23
C MET A 230 -6.04 13.15 -1.51
N GLN A 231 -5.39 12.67 -0.45
CA GLN A 231 -5.88 11.54 0.36
C GLN A 231 -7.23 11.85 1.02
N MET A 232 -7.43 13.09 1.49
CA MET A 232 -8.73 13.54 2.01
C MET A 232 -9.77 13.60 0.89
N LEU A 233 -9.39 14.09 -0.31
CA LEU A 233 -10.26 14.14 -1.47
C LEU A 233 -10.72 12.73 -1.90
N VAL A 234 -9.82 11.74 -1.94
CA VAL A 234 -10.15 10.34 -2.23
C VAL A 234 -11.27 9.83 -1.33
N ARG A 235 -11.28 10.20 -0.05
CA ARG A 235 -12.33 9.80 0.90
C ARG A 235 -13.67 10.48 0.65
N SER A 236 -13.69 11.61 -0.05
CA SER A 236 -14.90 12.35 -0.41
C SER A 236 -15.50 11.98 -1.77
N ILE A 237 -14.77 11.21 -2.60
CA ILE A 237 -15.27 10.78 -3.91
C ILE A 237 -16.55 9.95 -3.76
N PRO A 238 -17.65 10.32 -4.43
CA PRO A 238 -18.90 9.57 -4.38
C PRO A 238 -18.74 8.22 -5.07
N VAL A 239 -19.43 7.21 -4.54
CA VAL A 239 -19.43 5.85 -5.07
C VAL A 239 -20.87 5.43 -5.31
N GLY A 240 -21.17 4.99 -6.53
CA GLY A 240 -22.50 4.53 -6.89
C GLY A 240 -22.87 3.23 -6.17
N GLU A 241 -24.15 3.05 -5.87
CA GLU A 241 -24.66 1.86 -5.15
C GLU A 241 -24.20 0.55 -5.79
N LYS A 242 -24.23 0.47 -7.13
CA LYS A 242 -23.74 -0.72 -7.87
C LYS A 242 -22.31 -1.11 -7.52
N VAL A 243 -21.41 -0.13 -7.36
CA VAL A 243 -20.01 -0.41 -7.00
C VAL A 243 -19.92 -0.91 -5.57
N VAL A 244 -20.70 -0.34 -4.65
CA VAL A 244 -20.77 -0.80 -3.26
C VAL A 244 -21.29 -2.24 -3.19
N ASP A 245 -22.40 -2.53 -3.87
CA ASP A 245 -23.03 -3.84 -3.91
C ASP A 245 -22.10 -4.89 -4.54
N SER A 246 -21.38 -4.53 -5.60
CA SER A 246 -20.38 -5.37 -6.25
C SER A 246 -19.19 -5.68 -5.34
N ILE A 247 -18.67 -4.71 -4.58
CA ILE A 247 -17.61 -4.94 -3.57
C ILE A 247 -18.12 -5.91 -2.49
N LEU A 248 -19.37 -5.73 -2.03
CA LEU A 248 -19.98 -6.62 -1.06
C LEU A 248 -20.19 -8.03 -1.63
N ALA A 249 -20.71 -8.16 -2.85
CA ALA A 249 -20.91 -9.44 -3.51
C ALA A 249 -19.58 -10.20 -3.66
N LEU A 250 -18.55 -9.55 -4.19
CA LEU A 250 -17.22 -10.13 -4.37
C LEU A 250 -16.60 -10.59 -3.05
N THR A 251 -16.60 -9.73 -2.02
CA THR A 251 -15.97 -10.06 -0.74
C THR A 251 -16.74 -11.12 0.05
N ARG A 252 -18.07 -11.20 -0.10
CA ARG A 252 -18.90 -12.22 0.52
C ARG A 252 -18.78 -13.57 -0.19
N ALA A 253 -18.75 -13.57 -1.53
CA ALA A 253 -18.53 -14.78 -2.32
C ALA A 253 -17.15 -15.42 -2.06
N ALA A 254 -16.15 -14.60 -1.70
CA ALA A 254 -14.84 -15.09 -1.28
C ALA A 254 -14.82 -15.70 0.14
N ARG A 255 -15.95 -15.87 0.85
CA ARG A 255 -16.01 -16.45 2.19
C ARG A 255 -16.58 -17.87 2.19
N PRO A 256 -15.88 -18.84 2.80
CA PRO A 256 -16.31 -20.24 2.77
C PRO A 256 -17.65 -20.49 3.47
N GLN A 257 -18.02 -19.66 4.45
CA GLN A 257 -19.23 -19.82 5.27
C GLN A 257 -20.52 -19.34 4.58
N GLU A 258 -20.40 -18.55 3.51
CA GLU A 258 -21.55 -17.91 2.87
C GLU A 258 -22.00 -18.63 1.60
N GLY A 259 -21.23 -19.62 1.11
CA GLY A 259 -21.48 -20.32 -0.16
C GLY A 259 -21.42 -21.84 -0.04
N GLU A 260 -22.23 -22.44 0.86
CA GLU A 260 -22.30 -23.91 1.00
C GLU A 260 -22.72 -24.64 -0.31
N ASN A 261 -23.32 -23.94 -1.27
CA ASN A 261 -23.83 -24.49 -2.53
C ASN A 261 -23.09 -24.02 -3.80
N ASP A 262 -22.00 -23.28 -3.66
CA ASP A 262 -21.22 -22.78 -4.81
C ASP A 262 -19.89 -23.55 -4.93
N ASP A 263 -19.61 -24.04 -6.14
CA ASP A 263 -18.42 -24.83 -6.43
C ASP A 263 -17.13 -24.00 -6.26
N LEU A 264 -17.17 -22.69 -6.52
CA LEU A 264 -16.02 -21.79 -6.31
C LEU A 264 -15.70 -21.64 -4.83
N THR A 265 -16.73 -21.47 -3.99
CA THR A 265 -16.58 -21.29 -2.54
C THR A 265 -15.94 -22.50 -1.84
N ARG A 266 -16.14 -23.72 -2.35
CA ARG A 266 -15.49 -24.95 -1.81
C ARG A 266 -13.96 -24.94 -1.93
N HIS A 267 -13.43 -24.16 -2.86
CA HIS A 267 -11.99 -24.01 -3.04
C HIS A 267 -11.37 -23.02 -2.06
N VAL A 268 -12.17 -22.25 -1.29
CA VAL A 268 -11.69 -21.28 -0.30
C VAL A 268 -11.46 -21.95 1.06
N ALA A 269 -10.25 -21.89 1.59
CA ALA A 269 -9.92 -22.34 2.95
C ALA A 269 -10.33 -21.31 4.01
N TRP A 270 -10.03 -20.04 3.74
CA TRP A 270 -10.46 -18.90 4.55
C TRP A 270 -10.56 -17.67 3.65
N GLY A 271 -11.49 -16.78 3.99
CA GLY A 271 -11.88 -15.67 3.14
C GLY A 271 -11.64 -14.29 3.77
N PRO A 272 -11.84 -13.24 2.97
CA PRO A 272 -11.56 -11.87 3.37
C PRO A 272 -12.56 -11.34 4.42
N GLY A 273 -12.01 -10.66 5.43
CA GLY A 273 -12.79 -9.93 6.43
C GLY A 273 -13.32 -8.57 5.93
N PRO A 274 -14.02 -7.80 6.78
CA PRO A 274 -14.56 -6.48 6.42
C PRO A 274 -13.51 -5.48 5.91
N ARG A 275 -12.24 -5.63 6.34
CA ARG A 275 -11.12 -4.81 5.88
C ARG A 275 -10.86 -4.91 4.38
N ALA A 276 -11.14 -6.06 3.75
CA ALA A 276 -11.03 -6.18 2.31
C ALA A 276 -12.02 -5.29 1.57
N GLY A 277 -13.27 -5.22 2.05
CA GLY A 277 -14.28 -4.33 1.47
C GLY A 277 -13.93 -2.85 1.65
N GLN A 278 -13.39 -2.49 2.82
CA GLN A 278 -12.87 -1.14 3.08
C GLN A 278 -11.67 -0.81 2.18
N ALA A 279 -10.76 -1.77 2.00
CA ALA A 279 -9.61 -1.63 1.13
C ALA A 279 -10.05 -1.41 -0.32
N LEU A 280 -10.93 -2.26 -0.85
CA LEU A 280 -11.52 -2.10 -2.18
C LEU A 280 -12.20 -0.73 -2.33
N MET A 281 -13.01 -0.31 -1.37
CA MET A 281 -13.68 0.99 -1.40
C MET A 281 -12.70 2.16 -1.53
N LEU A 282 -11.60 2.14 -0.76
CA LEU A 282 -10.58 3.19 -0.81
C LEU A 282 -9.75 3.13 -2.10
N THR A 283 -9.36 1.92 -2.53
CA THR A 283 -8.52 1.75 -3.71
C THR A 283 -9.27 2.08 -5.00
N VAL A 284 -10.56 1.73 -5.13
CA VAL A 284 -11.34 2.10 -6.35
C VAL A 284 -11.52 3.61 -6.47
N ARG A 285 -11.71 4.32 -5.35
CA ARG A 285 -11.77 5.79 -5.34
C ARG A 285 -10.42 6.41 -5.70
N ALA A 286 -9.34 5.90 -5.12
CA ALA A 286 -7.98 6.36 -5.41
C ALA A 286 -7.61 6.12 -6.89
N LYS A 287 -7.96 4.95 -7.42
CA LYS A 287 -7.76 4.59 -8.83
C LYS A 287 -8.59 5.48 -9.76
N ALA A 288 -9.86 5.71 -9.45
CA ALA A 288 -10.69 6.62 -10.23
C ALA A 288 -10.06 8.02 -10.32
N LEU A 289 -9.61 8.58 -9.18
CA LEU A 289 -8.93 9.87 -9.15
C LEU A 289 -7.62 9.86 -9.95
N LEU A 290 -6.82 8.80 -9.81
CA LEU A 290 -5.57 8.60 -10.54
C LEU A 290 -5.79 8.57 -12.06
N ASP A 291 -6.91 7.99 -12.50
CA ASP A 291 -7.33 7.93 -13.90
C ASP A 291 -8.07 9.20 -14.36
N GLY A 292 -8.23 10.20 -13.50
CA GLY A 292 -8.93 11.46 -13.78
C GLY A 292 -10.45 11.34 -13.85
N ARG A 293 -11.02 10.33 -13.22
CA ARG A 293 -12.46 10.09 -13.11
C ARG A 293 -12.97 10.51 -11.73
N LEU A 294 -14.18 11.08 -11.72
CA LEU A 294 -14.83 11.60 -10.51
C LEU A 294 -15.67 10.56 -9.76
N SER A 295 -15.75 9.33 -10.29
CA SER A 295 -16.45 8.21 -9.68
C SER A 295 -15.85 6.89 -10.15
N PRO A 296 -15.73 5.89 -9.25
CA PRO A 296 -15.26 4.56 -9.63
C PRO A 296 -16.29 3.80 -10.48
N SER A 297 -15.81 2.83 -11.26
CA SER A 297 -16.61 1.90 -12.06
C SER A 297 -16.45 0.46 -11.55
N LEU A 298 -17.20 -0.47 -12.16
CA LEU A 298 -17.06 -1.91 -11.89
C LEU A 298 -15.69 -2.44 -12.36
N ASP A 299 -15.14 -1.86 -13.43
CA ASP A 299 -13.80 -2.21 -13.93
C ASP A 299 -12.72 -1.91 -12.89
N ASP A 300 -12.90 -0.87 -12.07
CA ASP A 300 -11.99 -0.59 -10.95
C ASP A 300 -12.04 -1.68 -9.89
N VAL A 301 -13.24 -2.20 -9.59
CA VAL A 301 -13.41 -3.30 -8.64
C VAL A 301 -12.74 -4.56 -9.17
N ALA A 302 -12.93 -4.87 -10.45
CA ALA A 302 -12.32 -6.01 -11.11
C ALA A 302 -10.78 -5.90 -11.12
N ALA A 303 -10.24 -4.75 -11.53
CA ALA A 303 -8.81 -4.51 -11.60
C ALA A 303 -8.11 -4.55 -10.24
N LEU A 304 -8.81 -4.16 -9.16
CA LEU A 304 -8.24 -4.11 -7.81
C LEU A 304 -8.59 -5.34 -6.96
N ALA A 305 -9.38 -6.28 -7.48
CA ALA A 305 -9.75 -7.50 -6.79
C ALA A 305 -8.53 -8.35 -6.42
N GLU A 306 -7.67 -8.67 -7.39
CA GLU A 306 -6.46 -9.46 -7.14
C GLU A 306 -5.52 -8.81 -6.12
N PRO A 307 -5.01 -7.57 -6.32
CA PRO A 307 -4.03 -6.99 -5.41
C PRO A 307 -4.57 -6.75 -4.00
N VAL A 308 -5.88 -6.58 -3.83
CA VAL A 308 -6.51 -6.40 -2.51
C VAL A 308 -6.82 -7.74 -1.83
N LEU A 309 -7.21 -8.78 -2.58
CA LEU A 309 -7.72 -10.03 -2.00
C LEU A 309 -6.66 -11.12 -1.88
N GLN A 310 -5.61 -11.12 -2.71
CA GLN A 310 -4.69 -12.27 -2.81
C GLN A 310 -3.96 -12.62 -1.50
N HIS A 311 -3.71 -11.64 -0.63
CA HIS A 311 -3.11 -11.84 0.70
C HIS A 311 -4.15 -11.93 1.83
N ARG A 312 -5.45 -11.90 1.49
CA ARG A 312 -6.60 -11.92 2.40
C ARG A 312 -7.48 -13.16 2.25
N MET A 313 -6.99 -14.17 1.53
CA MET A 313 -7.66 -15.46 1.40
C MET A 313 -6.65 -16.54 1.08
N ALA A 314 -7.02 -17.79 1.32
CA ALA A 314 -6.26 -18.94 0.87
C ALA A 314 -7.18 -20.00 0.28
N VAL A 315 -6.61 -20.83 -0.59
CA VAL A 315 -7.29 -21.99 -1.15
C VAL A 315 -7.14 -23.22 -0.26
N THR A 316 -8.09 -24.15 -0.35
CA THR A 316 -8.02 -25.44 0.36
C THR A 316 -6.86 -26.29 -0.17
N PHE A 317 -6.39 -27.24 0.65
CA PHE A 317 -5.33 -28.16 0.24
C PHE A 317 -5.73 -28.97 -1.01
N ALA A 318 -7.00 -29.40 -1.10
CA ALA A 318 -7.54 -30.09 -2.26
C ALA A 318 -7.47 -29.21 -3.53
N ALA A 319 -7.96 -27.97 -3.45
CA ALA A 319 -7.89 -27.02 -4.56
C ALA A 319 -6.44 -26.78 -5.01
N ARG A 320 -5.51 -26.68 -4.06
CA ARG A 320 -4.07 -26.52 -4.36
C ARG A 320 -3.50 -27.75 -5.08
N ALA A 321 -3.90 -28.95 -4.69
CA ALA A 321 -3.50 -30.19 -5.35
C ALA A 321 -4.02 -30.27 -6.80
N ASP A 322 -5.19 -29.67 -7.06
CA ASP A 322 -5.79 -29.55 -8.39
C ASP A 322 -5.21 -28.39 -9.23
N GLY A 323 -4.18 -27.70 -8.72
CA GLY A 323 -3.53 -26.58 -9.42
C GLY A 323 -4.34 -25.28 -9.45
N ILE A 324 -5.35 -25.16 -8.59
CA ILE A 324 -6.11 -23.93 -8.37
C ILE A 324 -5.26 -23.00 -7.50
N THR A 325 -5.09 -21.76 -7.97
CA THR A 325 -4.36 -20.72 -7.25
C THR A 325 -5.35 -19.67 -6.75
N VAL A 326 -4.94 -18.91 -5.72
CA VAL A 326 -5.73 -17.78 -5.20
C VAL A 326 -6.05 -16.79 -6.33
N LYS A 327 -5.09 -16.48 -7.19
CA LYS A 327 -5.27 -15.59 -8.35
C LYS A 327 -6.36 -16.07 -9.31
N LYS A 328 -6.31 -17.36 -9.70
CA LYS A 328 -7.33 -17.96 -10.56
C LYS A 328 -8.71 -17.91 -9.93
N LEU A 329 -8.80 -18.19 -8.62
CA LEU A 329 -10.06 -18.15 -7.90
C LEU A 329 -10.62 -16.73 -7.82
N ILE A 330 -9.79 -15.72 -7.58
CA ILE A 330 -10.22 -14.31 -7.59
C ILE A 330 -10.73 -13.91 -8.98
N ALA A 331 -10.02 -14.29 -10.05
CA ALA A 331 -10.47 -14.01 -11.41
C ALA A 331 -11.84 -14.63 -11.72
N GLN A 332 -12.08 -15.87 -11.28
CA GLN A 332 -13.38 -16.53 -11.41
C GLN A 332 -14.49 -15.86 -10.59
N LEU A 333 -14.18 -15.41 -9.37
CA LEU A 333 -15.12 -14.65 -8.53
C LEU A 333 -15.48 -13.30 -9.16
N VAL A 334 -14.51 -12.63 -9.79
CA VAL A 334 -14.74 -11.39 -10.54
C VAL A 334 -15.67 -11.65 -11.71
N GLU A 335 -15.40 -12.66 -12.54
CA GLU A 335 -16.25 -13.02 -13.70
C GLU A 335 -17.68 -13.41 -13.30
N ALA A 336 -17.85 -14.02 -12.12
CA ALA A 336 -19.15 -14.45 -11.63
C ALA A 336 -20.01 -13.32 -11.01
N HIS A 337 -19.38 -12.26 -10.49
CA HIS A 337 -20.05 -11.27 -9.62
C HIS A 337 -19.97 -9.81 -10.08
N LEU A 338 -19.19 -9.51 -11.13
CA LEU A 338 -19.05 -8.16 -11.71
C LEU A 338 -19.52 -8.13 -13.17
#